data_AF-A0A7R9Z341-F1
#
_entry.id   AF-A0A7R9Z341-F1
#
_cell.length_a   1.000
_cell.length_b   1.000
_cell.length_c   1.000
_cell.angle_alpha   90.00
_cell.angle_beta   90.00
_cell.angle_gamma   90.00
#
_symmetry.space_group_name_H-M   'P 1'
#
loop_
_entity.id
_entity.type
_entity.pdbx_description
1 polymer ?
#
loop_
_entity_poly.entity_id
_entity_poly.type
_entity_poly.pdbx_seq_one_letter_code
_entity_poly.pdbx_strand_id
1 'polypeptide(L)'
;SRLIDVNSDDMARDGRMSKLAPPIFLFKGELLHQHRDLPRQLIKQLSQEPVHNARSLKEDPFLQENINCRETINLLDLVMFHATKSRPNPNETLKSYCQAFNLVGGNKEARGRVLQCAAIGSVPLKQLSSLYEIVESIVADAILPTLPKVLPGKYCAPLP
;
A
#
# COMPACT_ATOMS: atom_id res chain seq x y z
N SER A 1 -40.85 5.99 5.52
CA SER A 1 -40.68 4.80 4.65
C SER A 1 -39.69 5.17 3.55
N ARG A 2 -38.49 4.62 3.42
CA ARG A 2 -38.06 3.24 3.63
C ARG A 2 -36.69 3.23 4.34
N LEU A 3 -36.60 2.49 5.44
CA LEU A 3 -35.32 1.98 5.95
C LEU A 3 -34.75 1.07 4.87
N ILE A 4 -33.47 1.28 4.52
CA ILE A 4 -32.72 0.29 3.76
C ILE A 4 -32.11 -0.63 4.82
N ASP A 5 -32.65 -1.84 4.90
CA ASP A 5 -32.09 -2.95 5.67
C ASP A 5 -30.66 -3.20 5.22
N VAL A 6 -29.71 -2.87 6.09
CA VAL A 6 -28.34 -3.35 5.99
C VAL A 6 -28.36 -4.77 6.52
N ASN A 7 -28.66 -5.73 5.63
CA ASN A 7 -28.48 -7.14 5.94
C ASN A 7 -27.00 -7.38 6.29
N SER A 8 -26.77 -7.47 7.59
CA SER A 8 -25.49 -7.66 8.25
C SER A 8 -25.13 -9.16 8.37
N ASP A 9 -25.92 -10.03 7.74
CA ASP A 9 -26.00 -11.45 8.09
C ASP A 9 -25.19 -12.42 7.22
N ASP A 10 -24.47 -11.96 6.20
CA ASP A 10 -23.70 -12.86 5.31
C ASP A 10 -22.18 -12.84 5.50
N MET A 11 -21.67 -12.18 6.55
CA MET A 11 -20.22 -12.05 6.77
C MET A 11 -19.57 -13.18 7.58
N ALA A 12 -20.32 -14.15 8.11
CA ALA A 12 -19.72 -15.26 8.87
C ALA A 12 -20.66 -16.46 8.99
N ARG A 13 -20.77 -17.29 7.94
CA ARG A 13 -21.47 -18.58 8.09
C ARG A 13 -20.59 -19.81 8.25
N ASP A 14 -19.28 -19.76 7.99
CA ASP A 14 -18.44 -20.98 8.08
C ASP A 14 -16.97 -20.76 8.52
N GLY A 15 -16.63 -19.66 9.20
CA GLY A 15 -15.26 -19.43 9.69
C GLY A 15 -14.18 -19.33 8.60
N ARG A 16 -14.57 -19.33 7.31
CA ARG A 16 -13.71 -19.02 6.18
C ARG A 16 -14.01 -17.60 5.72
N MET A 17 -13.05 -16.69 5.91
CA MET A 17 -13.14 -15.35 5.32
C MET A 17 -13.33 -15.47 3.81
N SER A 18 -14.30 -14.73 3.28
CA SER A 18 -14.53 -14.63 1.84
C SER A 18 -13.25 -14.17 1.14
N LYS A 19 -12.80 -14.94 0.14
CA LYS A 19 -11.62 -14.64 -0.70
C LYS A 19 -11.87 -13.46 -1.65
N LEU A 20 -13.08 -12.92 -1.65
CA LEU A 20 -13.45 -11.73 -2.40
C LEU A 20 -13.28 -10.53 -1.48
N ALA A 21 -12.33 -9.66 -1.83
CA ALA A 21 -12.20 -8.36 -1.17
C ALA A 21 -13.57 -7.65 -1.19
N PRO A 22 -14.02 -7.06 -0.06
CA PRO A 22 -15.30 -6.38 0.00
C PRO A 22 -15.41 -5.29 -1.08
N PRO A 23 -16.59 -5.05 -1.66
CA PRO A 23 -16.82 -4.02 -2.69
C PRO A 23 -16.74 -2.58 -2.15
N ILE A 24 -15.95 -2.35 -1.11
CA ILE A 24 -15.60 -1.00 -0.62
C ILE A 24 -14.71 -0.26 -1.64
N PHE A 25 -14.14 -0.98 -2.63
CA PHE A 25 -13.26 -0.41 -3.66
C PHE A 25 -13.96 0.28 -4.85
N LEU A 26 -15.27 0.47 -4.80
CA LEU A 26 -16.01 1.26 -5.81
C LEU A 26 -16.28 2.72 -5.42
N PHE A 27 -15.74 3.19 -4.30
CA PHE A 27 -15.83 4.62 -3.97
C PHE A 27 -14.67 5.41 -4.61
N LYS A 28 -15.01 6.03 -5.75
CA LYS A 28 -14.50 7.32 -6.26
C LYS A 28 -13.66 8.07 -5.22
N GLY A 29 -12.35 8.22 -5.50
CA GLY A 29 -11.56 9.44 -5.25
C GLY A 29 -11.41 9.97 -3.82
N GLU A 30 -12.12 9.46 -2.83
CA GLU A 30 -12.22 10.01 -1.49
C GLU A 30 -12.19 8.87 -0.47
N LEU A 31 -11.02 8.27 -0.19
CA LEU A 31 -10.74 7.50 1.05
C LEU A 31 -9.30 6.90 1.11
N LEU A 32 -8.29 7.55 0.52
CA LEU A 32 -6.88 7.17 0.73
C LEU A 32 -6.04 8.29 1.38
N HIS A 33 -6.62 9.44 1.70
CA HIS A 33 -5.85 10.61 2.17
C HIS A 33 -5.55 10.67 3.67
N GLN A 34 -5.90 9.68 4.49
CA GLN A 34 -5.73 9.80 5.96
C GLN A 34 -5.34 8.50 6.66
N HIS A 35 -4.35 7.79 6.13
CA HIS A 35 -3.86 6.57 6.77
C HIS A 35 -2.38 6.61 7.12
N ARG A 36 -1.90 7.76 7.65
CA ARG A 36 -0.57 7.84 8.30
C ARG A 36 -0.36 6.76 9.37
N ASP A 37 -1.44 6.19 9.91
CA ASP A 37 -1.37 5.13 10.91
C ASP A 37 -1.40 3.70 10.35
N LEU A 38 -1.52 3.49 9.02
CA LEU A 38 -1.50 2.12 8.45
C LEU A 38 -0.24 1.34 8.81
N PRO A 39 0.98 1.92 8.71
CA PRO A 39 2.19 1.23 9.18
C PRO A 39 2.10 0.85 10.65
N ARG A 40 1.58 1.74 11.51
CA ARG A 40 1.41 1.49 12.95
C ARG A 40 0.38 0.42 13.25
N GLN A 41 -0.72 0.37 12.49
CA GLN A 41 -1.74 -0.66 12.62
C GLN A 41 -1.21 -2.02 12.15
N LEU A 42 -0.39 -2.03 11.09
CA LEU A 42 0.23 -3.24 10.59
C LEU A 42 1.22 -3.83 11.59
N ILE A 43 2.08 -3.00 12.20
CA ILE A 43 3.03 -3.43 13.26
C ILE A 43 2.31 -4.12 14.43
N LYS A 44 1.07 -3.70 14.75
CA LYS A 44 0.26 -4.32 15.81
C LYS A 44 -0.32 -5.70 15.41
N GLN A 45 -0.48 -5.96 14.12
CA GLN A 45 -1.11 -7.19 13.61
C GLN A 45 -0.10 -8.19 13.04
N LEU A 46 1.06 -7.71 12.59
CA LEU A 46 2.06 -8.48 11.87
C LEU A 46 3.46 -8.02 12.30
N SER A 47 4.33 -8.98 12.64
CA SER A 47 5.74 -8.67 12.91
C SER A 47 6.35 -7.98 11.69
N GLN A 48 6.96 -6.82 11.91
CA GLN A 48 7.62 -6.05 10.86
C GLN A 48 9.14 -6.09 11.00
N GLU A 49 9.83 -6.23 9.88
CA GLU A 49 11.28 -6.29 9.74
C GLU A 49 11.75 -5.27 8.69
N PRO A 50 12.98 -4.75 8.80
CA PRO A 50 13.56 -3.89 7.78
C PRO A 50 13.81 -4.66 6.47
N VAL A 51 13.67 -3.97 5.33
CA VAL A 51 14.09 -4.51 4.04
C VAL A 51 15.62 -4.52 3.97
N HIS A 52 16.22 -5.70 3.79
CA HIS A 52 17.68 -5.87 3.76
C HIS A 52 18.35 -5.18 2.56
N ASN A 53 17.64 -5.02 1.43
CA ASN A 53 18.17 -4.46 0.18
C ASN A 53 17.67 -3.05 -0.11
N ALA A 54 17.47 -2.23 0.93
CA ALA A 54 16.88 -0.89 0.81
C ALA A 54 17.62 0.03 -0.19
N ARG A 55 18.96 -0.06 -0.24
CA ARG A 55 19.76 0.73 -1.19
C ARG A 55 19.49 0.32 -2.65
N SER A 56 19.49 -0.98 -2.92
CA SER A 56 19.20 -1.50 -4.26
C SER A 56 17.80 -1.15 -4.73
N LEU A 57 16.81 -1.09 -3.82
CA LEU A 57 15.46 -0.61 -4.13
C LEU A 57 15.44 0.87 -4.51
N LYS A 58 16.16 1.72 -3.78
CA LYS A 58 16.25 3.16 -4.09
C LYS A 58 16.90 3.44 -5.44
N GLU A 59 17.81 2.59 -5.87
CA GLU A 59 18.52 2.69 -7.14
C GLU A 59 17.82 1.90 -8.27
N ASP A 60 16.71 1.20 -7.99
CA ASP A 60 16.02 0.37 -8.98
C ASP A 60 15.42 1.24 -10.11
N PRO A 61 15.76 0.98 -11.39
CA PRO A 61 15.24 1.75 -12.52
C PRO A 61 13.72 1.78 -12.58
N PHE A 62 13.05 0.70 -12.15
CA PHE A 62 11.60 0.62 -12.12
C PHE A 62 10.99 1.68 -11.21
N LEU A 63 11.61 1.93 -10.05
CA LEU A 63 11.17 2.93 -9.07
C LEU A 63 11.62 4.35 -9.42
N GLN A 64 12.49 4.54 -10.42
CA GLN A 64 12.79 5.89 -10.92
C GLN A 64 11.67 6.46 -11.82
N GLU A 65 10.80 5.60 -12.34
CA GLU A 65 9.64 6.04 -13.13
C GLU A 65 8.50 6.47 -12.21
N ASN A 66 8.12 7.76 -12.27
CA ASN A 66 7.03 8.34 -11.46
C ASN A 66 5.73 7.54 -11.48
N ILE A 67 5.37 6.98 -12.63
CA ILE A 67 4.13 6.19 -12.78
C ILE A 67 4.22 4.87 -12.00
N ASN A 68 5.36 4.19 -12.04
CA ASN A 68 5.59 2.93 -11.35
C ASN A 68 5.69 3.15 -9.85
N CYS A 69 6.35 4.23 -9.42
CA CYS A 69 6.44 4.62 -8.02
C CYS A 69 5.06 4.90 -7.42
N ARG A 70 4.23 5.67 -8.13
CA ARG A 70 2.85 5.97 -7.70
C ARG A 70 1.97 4.73 -7.63
N GLU A 71 2.05 3.85 -8.63
CA GLU A 71 1.30 2.58 -8.62
C GLU A 71 1.81 1.62 -7.53
N THR A 72 3.10 1.66 -7.20
CA THR A 72 3.67 0.89 -6.10
C THR A 72 3.11 1.36 -4.76
N ILE A 73 3.10 2.66 -4.47
CA ILE A 73 2.48 3.20 -3.24
C ILE A 73 1.00 2.80 -3.16
N ASN A 74 0.24 3.02 -4.23
CA ASN A 74 -1.18 2.68 -4.25
C ASN A 74 -1.44 1.19 -3.98
N LEU A 75 -0.58 0.31 -4.51
CA LEU A 75 -0.66 -1.12 -4.26
C LEU A 75 -0.30 -1.45 -2.81
N LEU A 76 0.76 -0.84 -2.28
CA LEU A 76 1.18 -1.06 -0.90
C LEU A 76 0.11 -0.59 0.09
N ASP A 77 -0.47 0.60 -0.07
CA ASP A 77 -1.58 1.07 0.77
C ASP A 77 -2.73 0.05 0.82
N LEU A 78 -3.12 -0.46 -0.34
CA LEU A 78 -4.17 -1.46 -0.49
C LEU A 78 -3.83 -2.76 0.26
N VAL A 79 -2.60 -3.24 0.08
CA VAL A 79 -2.12 -4.48 0.72
C VAL A 79 -2.00 -4.30 2.22
N MET A 80 -1.45 -3.18 2.70
CA MET A 80 -1.32 -2.87 4.12
C MET A 80 -2.70 -2.86 4.77
N PHE A 81 -3.68 -2.17 4.15
CA PHE A 81 -5.05 -2.13 4.64
C PHE A 81 -5.73 -3.50 4.67
N HIS A 82 -5.49 -4.35 3.67
CA HIS A 82 -6.02 -5.70 3.69
C HIS A 82 -5.34 -6.56 4.76
N ALA A 83 -4.02 -6.41 4.92
CA ALA A 83 -3.22 -7.15 5.88
C ALA A 83 -3.59 -6.83 7.34
N THR A 84 -3.96 -5.58 7.66
CA THR A 84 -4.46 -5.23 9.01
C THR A 84 -5.75 -5.96 9.39
N LYS A 85 -6.51 -6.45 8.41
CA LYS A 85 -7.75 -7.19 8.60
C LYS A 85 -7.59 -8.70 8.46
N SER A 86 -6.71 -9.14 7.57
CA SER A 86 -6.63 -10.55 7.16
C SER A 86 -5.60 -11.39 7.90
N ARG A 87 -4.75 -10.80 8.75
CA ARG A 87 -3.65 -11.47 9.46
C ARG A 87 -2.87 -12.44 8.56
N PRO A 88 -2.24 -11.92 7.51
CA PRO A 88 -1.60 -12.77 6.50
C PRO A 88 -0.34 -13.45 7.05
N ASN A 89 0.15 -14.47 6.34
CA ASN A 89 1.40 -15.13 6.71
C ASN A 89 2.58 -14.15 6.51
N PRO A 90 3.40 -13.87 7.53
CA PRO A 90 4.50 -12.90 7.43
C PRO A 90 5.54 -13.22 6.34
N ASN A 91 5.73 -14.51 6.03
CA ASN A 91 6.70 -14.97 5.03
C ASN A 91 6.10 -15.11 3.62
N GLU A 92 4.80 -14.86 3.46
CA GLU A 92 4.19 -14.83 2.14
C GLU A 92 4.71 -13.62 1.36
N THR A 93 4.96 -13.81 0.06
CA THR A 93 5.43 -12.72 -0.80
C THR A 93 4.27 -11.80 -1.18
N LEU A 94 4.57 -10.53 -1.43
CA LEU A 94 3.60 -9.55 -1.93
C LEU A 94 2.87 -10.07 -3.17
N LYS A 95 3.60 -10.68 -4.12
CA LYS A 95 3.02 -11.27 -5.33
C LYS A 95 2.03 -12.38 -5.03
N SER A 96 2.42 -13.37 -4.22
CA SER A 96 1.55 -14.49 -3.83
C SER A 96 0.30 -13.99 -3.12
N TYR A 97 0.46 -13.05 -2.20
CA TYR A 97 -0.64 -12.48 -1.44
C TYR A 97 -1.62 -11.71 -2.33
N CYS A 98 -1.13 -10.83 -3.20
CA CYS A 98 -1.98 -10.09 -4.13
C CYS A 98 -2.73 -11.02 -5.11
N GLN A 99 -2.11 -12.13 -5.52
CA GLN A 99 -2.76 -13.14 -6.36
C GLN A 99 -3.84 -13.91 -5.60
N ALA A 100 -3.59 -14.31 -4.35
CA ALA A 100 -4.53 -15.06 -3.52
C ALA A 100 -5.83 -14.29 -3.22
N PHE A 101 -5.72 -12.97 -3.06
CA PHE A 101 -6.85 -12.09 -2.70
C PHE A 101 -7.33 -11.19 -3.85
N ASN A 102 -6.82 -11.40 -5.07
CA ASN A 102 -7.14 -10.62 -6.27
C ASN A 102 -7.06 -9.09 -6.06
N LEU A 103 -6.02 -8.65 -5.33
CA LEU A 103 -5.86 -7.24 -4.92
C LEU A 103 -5.36 -6.33 -6.07
N VAL A 104 -5.27 -6.86 -7.29
CA VAL A 104 -4.78 -6.09 -8.45
C VAL A 104 -5.83 -5.06 -8.92
N GLY A 105 -7.11 -5.19 -8.56
CA GLY A 105 -8.13 -4.14 -8.74
C GLY A 105 -8.35 -3.66 -10.19
N GLY A 106 -8.79 -2.40 -10.36
CA GLY A 106 -9.22 -1.83 -11.65
C GLY A 106 -8.11 -1.49 -12.66
N ASN A 107 -6.85 -1.38 -12.23
CA ASN A 107 -5.69 -1.13 -13.11
C ASN A 107 -4.76 -2.35 -13.13
N LYS A 108 -5.24 -3.45 -13.72
CA LYS A 108 -4.57 -4.76 -13.68
C LYS A 108 -3.19 -4.76 -14.33
N GLU A 109 -3.01 -3.99 -15.38
CA GLU A 109 -1.76 -3.94 -16.14
C GLU A 109 -0.66 -3.22 -15.37
N ALA A 110 -0.94 -2.02 -14.82
CA ALA A 110 0.07 -1.25 -14.11
C ALA A 110 0.49 -1.94 -12.80
N ARG A 111 -0.47 -2.41 -12.00
CA ARG A 111 -0.18 -3.16 -10.77
C ARG A 111 0.41 -4.54 -11.06
N GLY A 112 0.06 -5.14 -12.19
CA GLY A 112 0.70 -6.35 -12.69
C GLY A 112 2.20 -6.16 -12.94
N ARG A 113 2.60 -5.04 -13.54
CA ARG A 113 4.02 -4.67 -13.73
C ARG A 113 4.76 -4.51 -12.40
N VAL A 114 4.13 -3.85 -11.42
CA VAL A 114 4.69 -3.72 -10.05
C VAL A 114 4.95 -5.10 -9.43
N LEU A 115 4.01 -6.03 -9.54
CA LEU A 115 4.16 -7.39 -9.02
C LEU A 115 5.13 -8.27 -9.81
N GLN A 116 5.42 -7.92 -11.07
CA GLN A 116 6.43 -8.58 -11.89
C GLN A 116 7.85 -8.09 -11.58
N CYS A 117 8.00 -6.87 -11.04
CA CYS A 117 9.28 -6.38 -10.56
C CYS A 117 9.77 -7.28 -9.42
N ALA A 118 10.91 -7.95 -9.62
CA ALA A 118 11.46 -8.88 -8.64
C ALA A 118 11.79 -8.18 -7.32
N ALA A 119 12.26 -6.93 -7.36
CA ALA A 119 12.61 -6.16 -6.17
C ALA A 119 11.41 -5.85 -5.27
N ILE A 120 10.19 -5.80 -5.84
CA ILE A 120 8.95 -5.45 -5.12
C ILE A 120 8.10 -6.70 -4.86
N GLY A 121 7.80 -7.47 -5.90
CA GLY A 121 6.90 -8.62 -5.83
C GLY A 121 7.42 -9.78 -4.96
N SER A 122 8.74 -9.91 -4.78
CA SER A 122 9.35 -10.94 -3.93
C SER A 122 9.42 -10.57 -2.45
N VAL A 123 9.09 -9.32 -2.09
CA VAL A 123 9.20 -8.84 -0.71
C VAL A 123 8.18 -9.57 0.16
N PRO A 124 8.61 -10.16 1.30
CA PRO A 124 7.70 -10.80 2.24
C PRO A 124 6.86 -9.75 2.99
N LEU A 125 5.64 -10.12 3.38
CA LEU A 125 4.71 -9.20 4.05
C LEU A 125 5.22 -8.69 5.41
N LYS A 126 6.14 -9.42 6.06
CA LYS A 126 6.84 -8.93 7.26
C LYS A 126 7.72 -7.71 6.97
N GLN A 127 8.02 -7.37 5.72
CA GLN A 127 8.83 -6.21 5.35
C GLN A 127 8.00 -5.08 4.71
N LEU A 128 6.67 -5.20 4.73
CA LEU A 128 5.76 -4.31 3.99
C LEU A 128 5.84 -2.85 4.44
N SER A 129 5.91 -2.60 5.75
CA SER A 129 6.04 -1.24 6.30
C SER A 129 7.35 -0.58 5.87
N SER A 130 8.47 -1.30 5.95
CA SER A 130 9.78 -0.80 5.54
C SER A 130 9.83 -0.56 4.03
N LEU A 131 9.21 -1.42 3.21
CA LEU A 131 9.06 -1.19 1.77
C LEU A 131 8.24 0.08 1.50
N TYR A 132 7.14 0.29 2.22
CA TYR A 132 6.31 1.49 2.10
C TYR A 132 7.12 2.77 2.37
N GLU A 133 7.85 2.83 3.48
CA GLU A 133 8.67 4.00 3.84
C GLU A 133 9.75 4.29 2.79
N ILE A 134 10.36 3.26 2.21
CA ILE A 134 11.36 3.43 1.14
C ILE A 134 10.71 4.05 -0.10
N VAL A 135 9.58 3.51 -0.56
CA VAL A 135 8.91 4.03 -1.77
C VAL A 135 8.33 5.42 -1.52
N GLU A 136 7.80 5.70 -0.33
CA GLU A 136 7.35 7.03 0.09
C GLU A 136 8.52 8.04 0.03
N SER A 137 9.70 7.66 0.52
CA SER A 137 10.92 8.48 0.43
C SER A 137 11.30 8.76 -1.03
N ILE A 138 11.25 7.77 -1.92
CA ILE A 138 11.58 7.95 -3.34
C ILE A 138 10.59 8.91 -4.01
N VAL A 139 9.29 8.78 -3.70
CA VAL A 139 8.26 9.67 -4.23
C VAL A 139 8.43 11.09 -3.69
N ALA A 140 8.75 11.25 -2.41
CA ALA A 140 9.07 12.55 -1.83
C ALA A 140 10.27 13.18 -2.54
N ASP A 141 11.36 12.43 -2.73
CA ASP A 141 12.57 12.88 -3.42
C ASP A 141 12.31 13.26 -4.89
N ALA A 142 11.40 12.58 -5.58
CA ALA A 142 10.98 12.93 -6.94
C ALA A 142 10.11 14.19 -7.00
N ILE A 143 9.34 14.49 -5.95
CA ILE A 143 8.46 15.68 -5.87
C ILE A 143 9.23 16.91 -5.40
N LEU A 144 10.22 16.78 -4.52
CA LEU A 144 11.01 17.89 -3.97
C LEU A 144 11.52 18.89 -5.05
N PRO A 145 12.07 18.44 -6.20
CA PRO A 145 12.52 19.33 -7.28
C PRO A 145 11.39 20.06 -8.01
N THR A 146 10.16 19.53 -7.93
CA THR A 146 8.96 20.08 -8.59
C THR A 146 8.15 21.01 -7.69
N LEU A 147 8.50 21.09 -6.40
CA LEU A 147 7.90 22.05 -5.49
C LEU A 147 8.18 23.48 -5.99
N PRO A 148 7.20 24.39 -5.89
CA PRO A 148 7.42 25.78 -6.23
C PRO A 148 8.58 26.34 -5.39
N LYS A 149 9.52 27.03 -6.05
CA LYS A 149 10.72 27.65 -5.43
C LYS A 149 10.38 28.57 -4.25
N VAL A 150 9.14 29.05 -4.19
CA VAL A 150 8.60 29.82 -3.08
C VAL A 150 7.58 28.94 -2.36
N LEU A 151 8.02 28.28 -1.30
CA LEU A 151 7.09 27.65 -0.36
C LEU A 151 6.33 28.74 0.40
N PRO A 152 5.05 28.53 0.74
CA PRO A 152 4.29 29.47 1.58
C PRO A 152 5.08 29.77 2.85
N GLY A 153 5.21 31.05 3.23
CA GLY A 153 6.13 31.51 4.28
C GLY A 153 6.01 30.80 5.64
N LYS A 154 4.87 30.14 5.92
CA LYS A 154 4.67 29.26 7.08
C LYS A 154 5.57 28.01 7.13
N TYR A 155 6.19 27.63 6.02
CA TYR A 155 7.13 26.50 5.93
C TYR A 155 8.60 26.93 5.77
N CYS A 156 8.86 28.25 5.70
CA CYS A 156 10.20 28.81 5.55
C CYS A 156 10.79 29.30 6.88
N ALA A 157 10.17 28.97 8.02
CA ALA A 157 10.71 29.33 9.31
C ALA A 157 12.06 28.61 9.52
N PRO A 158 13.15 29.33 9.84
CA PRO A 158 14.43 28.69 10.14
C PRO A 158 14.27 27.80 11.38
N LEU A 159 14.93 26.64 11.37
CA LEU A 159 15.02 25.79 12.55
C LEU A 159 15.77 26.57 13.66
N PRO A 160 15.26 26.56 14.90
CA PRO A 160 15.87 27.27 16.03
C PRO A 160 17.26 26.73 16.38
#